data_AF-A0A645J8E4-F1
#
_entry.id   AF-A0A645J8E4-F1
#
_cell.length_a   1.000
_cell.length_b   1.000
_cell.length_c   1.000
_cell.angle_alpha   90.00
_cell.angle_beta   90.00
_cell.angle_gamma   90.00
#
_symmetry.space_group_name_H-M   'P 1'
#
loop_
_entity.id
_entity.type
_entity.pdbx_description
1 polymer ?
#
loop_
_entity_poly.entity_id
_entity_poly.type
_entity_poly.pdbx_seq_one_letter_code
_entity_poly.pdbx_strand_id
1 'polypeptide(L)' 'MILSAISDKKYKLIREYNLSIREVEIVELIVNGLSNNEIGSHLMISTSTVKKHVYNIFTKLNVGSRAQLILQVNRT' A
#
# COMPACT_ATOMS: atom_id res chain seq x y z
N MET A 1 -1.01 -19.26 -17.52
CA MET A 1 -0.13 -18.26 -18.17
C MET A 1 -1.01 -17.04 -18.45
N ILE A 2 -0.96 -15.86 -17.81
CA ILE A 2 0.12 -15.10 -17.16
C ILE A 2 -0.55 -14.15 -16.10
N LEU A 3 -1.10 -14.66 -14.98
CA LEU A 3 -1.75 -13.81 -13.96
C LEU A 3 -1.43 -14.15 -12.49
N SER A 4 -0.61 -15.16 -12.21
CA SER A 4 -0.35 -15.60 -10.83
C SER A 4 0.53 -14.63 -10.02
N ALA A 5 1.55 -14.03 -10.62
CA ALA A 5 2.55 -13.26 -9.86
C ALA A 5 2.01 -11.96 -9.22
N ILE A 6 1.05 -11.28 -9.86
CA ILE A 6 0.44 -10.04 -9.31
C ILE A 6 -0.53 -10.38 -8.17
N SER A 7 -1.22 -11.53 -8.27
CA SER A 7 -2.06 -12.05 -7.19
C SER A 7 -1.26 -12.37 -5.94
N ASP A 8 -0.10 -13.02 -6.08
CA ASP A 8 0.67 -13.54 -4.94
C ASP A 8 1.11 -12.44 -3.96
N LYS A 9 1.62 -11.31 -4.48
CA LYS A 9 2.06 -10.18 -3.66
C LYS A 9 0.91 -9.52 -2.92
N LYS A 10 -0.22 -9.26 -3.62
CA LYS A 10 -1.44 -8.69 -3.03
C LYS A 10 -2.01 -9.61 -1.94
N TYR A 11 -2.12 -10.91 -2.20
CA TYR A 11 -2.63 -11.86 -1.21
C TYR A 11 -1.70 -12.03 -0.01
N LYS A 12 -0.37 -11.92 -0.19
CA LYS A 12 0.58 -11.93 0.92
C LYS A 12 0.41 -10.72 1.83
N LEU A 13 0.27 -9.51 1.26
CA LEU A 13 0.00 -8.30 2.04
C LEU A 13 -1.29 -8.39 2.88
N ILE A 14 -2.33 -8.99 2.32
CA ILE A 14 -3.59 -9.23 3.03
C ILE A 14 -3.40 -10.27 4.14
N ARG A 15 -2.75 -11.41 3.87
CA ARG A 15 -2.65 -12.52 4.83
C ARG A 15 -1.63 -12.28 5.94
N GLU A 16 -0.48 -11.69 5.62
CA GLU A 16 0.64 -11.54 6.55
C GLU A 16 0.49 -10.28 7.42
N TYR A 17 0.00 -9.18 6.84
CA TYR A 17 -0.11 -7.89 7.51
C TYR A 17 -1.55 -7.45 7.79
N ASN A 18 -2.53 -8.30 7.45
CA ASN A 18 -3.96 -8.00 7.61
C ASN A 18 -4.36 -6.65 6.99
N LEU A 19 -3.77 -6.34 5.82
CA LEU A 19 -4.17 -5.17 5.04
C LEU A 19 -5.55 -5.40 4.44
N SER A 20 -6.39 -4.36 4.51
CA SER A 20 -7.63 -4.30 3.75
C SER A 20 -7.33 -4.13 2.25
N ILE A 21 -8.32 -4.46 1.41
CA ILE A 21 -8.23 -4.29 -0.04
C ILE A 21 -7.82 -2.85 -0.39
N ARG A 22 -8.41 -1.87 0.29
CA ARG A 22 -8.13 -0.46 0.09
C ARG A 22 -6.71 -0.07 0.49
N GLU A 23 -6.20 -0.64 1.59
CA GLU A 23 -4.82 -0.40 2.01
C GLU A 23 -3.82 -1.00 1.01
N VAL A 24 -4.14 -2.15 0.40
CA VAL A 24 -3.29 -2.72 -0.66
C VAL A 24 -3.26 -1.82 -1.90
N GLU A 25 -4.41 -1.30 -2.36
CA GLU A 25 -4.45 -0.34 -3.47
C GLU A 25 -3.56 0.88 -3.19
N ILE A 26 -3.62 1.40 -1.97
CA ILE A 26 -2.79 2.54 -1.55
C ILE A 26 -1.29 2.15 -1.53
N VAL A 27 -0.93 0.96 -1.06
CA VAL A 27 0.45 0.46 -1.10
C VAL A 27 0.96 0.37 -2.54
N GLU A 28 0.17 -0.14 -3.47
CA GLU A 28 0.53 -0.23 -4.89
C GLU A 28 0.81 1.15 -5.49
N LEU A 29 -0.04 2.13 -5.24
CA LEU A 29 0.18 3.51 -5.70
C LEU A 29 1.40 4.17 -5.03
N ILE A 30 1.68 3.84 -3.76
CA ILE A 30 2.89 4.32 -3.08
C ILE A 30 4.16 3.77 -3.75
N VAL A 31 4.17 2.47 -4.07
CA VAL A 31 5.27 1.81 -4.77
C VAL A 31 5.46 2.38 -6.18
N ASN A 32 4.37 2.77 -6.85
CA ASN A 32 4.40 3.48 -8.13
C ASN A 32 4.84 4.95 -8.03
N GLY A 33 5.18 5.44 -6.84
CA GLY A 33 5.76 6.77 -6.64
C GLY A 33 4.75 7.89 -6.36
N LEU A 34 3.44 7.61 -6.28
CA LEU A 34 2.43 8.66 -6.11
C LEU A 34 2.45 9.26 -4.70
N SER A 35 2.40 10.57 -4.61
CA SER A 35 2.20 11.33 -3.37
C SER A 35 0.80 11.11 -2.79
N ASN A 36 0.61 11.44 -1.50
CA ASN A 36 -0.71 11.29 -0.87
C ASN A 36 -1.80 12.15 -1.53
N ASN A 37 -1.44 13.26 -2.17
CA ASN A 37 -2.36 14.08 -2.93
C ASN A 37 -2.79 13.38 -4.21
N GLU A 38 -1.83 12.85 -4.98
CA GLU A 38 -2.11 12.10 -6.22
C GLU A 38 -2.91 10.84 -5.94
N ILE A 39 -2.61 10.12 -4.85
CA ILE A 39 -3.41 8.97 -4.39
C ILE A 39 -4.84 9.41 -4.06
N GLY A 40 -5.01 10.55 -3.39
CA GLY A 40 -6.33 11.08 -3.06
C GLY A 40 -7.15 11.38 -4.32
N SER A 41 -6.52 12.06 -5.29
CA SER A 41 -7.13 12.33 -6.60
C SER A 41 -7.46 11.05 -7.36
N HIS A 42 -6.51 10.10 -7.45
CA HIS A 42 -6.67 8.84 -8.18
C HIS A 42 -7.79 7.99 -7.60
N LEU A 43 -7.93 7.98 -6.28
CA LEU A 43 -8.87 7.15 -5.57
C LEU A 43 -10.15 7.88 -5.13
N MET A 44 -10.33 9.13 -5.57
CA MET A 44 -11.47 10.01 -5.26
C MET A 44 -11.76 10.15 -3.76
N ILE A 45 -10.71 10.30 -2.95
CA ILE A 45 -10.80 10.53 -1.49
C ILE A 45 -9.92 11.71 -1.07
N SER A 46 -10.20 12.28 0.10
CA SER A 46 -9.40 13.39 0.62
C SER A 46 -7.96 12.95 0.97
N THR A 47 -6.99 13.86 0.84
CA THR A 47 -5.61 13.63 1.27
C THR A 47 -5.51 13.24 2.76
N SER A 48 -6.39 13.76 3.63
CA SER A 48 -6.42 13.39 5.05
C SER A 48 -6.87 11.93 5.24
N THR A 49 -7.84 11.47 4.45
CA THR A 49 -8.21 10.05 4.39
C THR A 49 -7.04 9.18 3.94
N VAL A 50 -6.30 9.60 2.90
CA VAL A 50 -5.09 8.89 2.46
C VAL A 50 -4.05 8.82 3.58
N LYS A 51 -3.76 9.94 4.25
CA LYS A 51 -2.81 9.98 5.38
C LYS A 51 -3.21 9.01 6.50
N LYS A 52 -4.50 8.90 6.81
CA LYS A 52 -5.01 7.94 7.79
C LYS A 52 -4.75 6.49 7.36
N HIS A 53 -5.01 6.16 6.10
CA HIS A 53 -4.69 4.83 5.58
C HIS A 53 -3.18 4.55 5.59
N VAL A 54 -2.35 5.52 5.18
CA VAL A 54 -0.87 5.39 5.23
C VAL A 54 -0.37 5.13 6.64
N TYR A 55 -0.90 5.84 7.63
CA TYR A 55 -0.58 5.61 9.04
C TYR A 55 -0.93 4.18 9.50
N ASN A 56 -2.13 3.71 9.14
CA ASN A 56 -2.55 2.34 9.46
C ASN A 56 -1.66 1.29 8.77
N ILE A 57 -1.32 1.51 7.50
CA ILE A 57 -0.39 0.65 6.74
C ILE A 57 0.96 0.59 7.45
N PHE A 58 1.52 1.75 7.83
CA PHE A 58 2.81 1.82 8.51
C PHE A 58 2.79 1.06 9.83
N THR A 59 1.70 1.22 10.59
CA THR A 59 1.48 0.50 11.85
C THR A 59 1.39 -1.02 11.63
N LYS A 60 0.62 -1.46 10.63
CA LYS A 60 0.43 -2.89 10.31
C LYS A 60 1.70 -3.56 9.78
N LEU A 61 2.50 -2.84 8.99
CA LEU A 61 3.75 -3.35 8.42
C LEU A 61 4.97 -3.10 9.34
N ASN A 62 4.76 -2.44 10.47
CA ASN A 62 5.81 -2.04 11.41
C ASN A 62 6.97 -1.29 10.72
N VAL A 63 6.62 -0.32 9.88
CA VAL A 63 7.57 0.54 9.16
C VAL A 63 7.45 2.00 9.59
N GLY A 64 8.57 2.69 9.71
CA GLY A 64 8.61 4.09 10.15
C GLY A 64 8.63 5.11 9.01
N SER A 65 8.80 4.68 7.76
CA SER A 65 8.89 5.60 6.62
C SER A 65 8.36 5.04 5.32
N ARG A 66 8.03 5.93 4.39
CA ARG A 66 7.63 5.58 3.02
C ARG A 66 8.72 4.77 2.30
N ALA A 67 9.98 5.12 2.49
CA ALA A 67 11.09 4.38 1.89
C ALA A 67 11.19 2.95 2.46
N GLN A 68 11.02 2.79 3.79
CA GLN A 68 10.97 1.47 4.42
C GLN A 68 9.79 0.64 3.91
N LEU A 69 8.60 1.25 3.77
CA LEU A 69 7.44 0.58 3.17
C LEU A 69 7.77 0.04 1.78
N ILE A 70 8.32 0.88 0.89
CA ILE A 70 8.66 0.48 -0.48
C ILE A 70 9.67 -0.66 -0.48
N LEU A 71 10.71 -0.57 0.34
CA LEU A 71 11.72 -1.63 0.48
C LEU A 71 11.11 -2.94 0.99
N GLN A 72 10.27 -2.88 2.02
CA GLN A 72 9.60 -4.06 2.58
C GLN A 72 8.74 -4.74 1.51
N VAL A 73 7.90 -3.97 0.83
CA VAL A 73 6.99 -4.47 -0.19
C VAL A 73 7.74 -5.01 -1.41
N ASN A 74 8.89 -4.43 -1.80
CA ASN A 74 9.68 -4.94 -2.92
C ASN A 74 10.50 -6.19 -2.60
N ARG A 75 10.74 -6.51 -1.32
CA ARG A 75 11.37 -7.77 -0.88
C ARG A 75 10.38 -8.93 -0.77
N THR A 76 9.08 -8.63 -0.86
CA THR A 76 7.96 -9.54 -0.55
C THR A 76 7.52 -10.31 -1.77
#